data_AF-R9NW21-F1
#
_entry.id   AF-R9NW21-F1
#
_cell.length_a   1.000
_cell.length_b   1.000
_cell.length_c   1.000
_cell.angle_alpha   90.00
_cell.angle_beta   90.00
_cell.angle_gamma   90.00
#
_symmetry.space_group_name_H-M   'P 1'
#
loop_
_entity.id
_entity.type
_entity.pdbx_description
1 polymer ?
#
loop_
_entity_poly.entity_id
_entity_poly.type
_entity_poly.pdbx_seq_one_letter_code
_entity_poly.pdbx_strand_id
1 'polypeptide(L)'
;MTAIALDQFDAVLGSTSTEISSVALGGRILSTSDEWFAPASSLLKVGPAPSLKGTFGPKGALFDGWETRRHNPTYDWVILRLGPNAGGRLIGFDVDTANFNGNEAPEISIHALALTQEEEASIDNGLAENDERWECVVPVTPCGPSQRHLFTVAQGKGDKIYTHIKLHMIPDGGIARFRVYGVIPPPPVGQGEGEQVSAENSAFNLLDLAHCLNGGRVVFTDDNHFGAGSNIILPGRGKDMGDGWETRRSRAKGHFNWSIVKLGEPGFLSYAEVDTAHFLGNFPESTEILGTVHDSATVPSADAQWVTLLPRTKLGPGRRHFFPLVDGNSAPFTHVMVKMHPDGGIKRFRVHGRRANPILAAKIPPTSLPAVAIPADVQDPLPSATSDPFAPVSAESSLAPSSSSPATTSTGIVVHGKFLPASPLTTSAFASYGAVIDGPSTHNPDDAKPFKIVNQGTAQKFLNLAEIVNNYPEQAGARTNIHVYRCDPAAKMPFEVKLLERHRFTTQAFIPMVSVGGKQNGFLVVVAQNGQDDRPDLNTLGVFLATTEQAIQYHPGIWHHPMIALGDEATDFACIVNESDVQPELDCDEVEV
;
A
#
# COMPACT_ATOMS: atom_id res chain seq x y z
N MET A 1 21.30 -18.24 19.23
CA MET A 1 19.94 -17.67 19.24
C MET A 1 19.42 -17.85 20.65
N THR A 2 18.79 -16.81 21.18
CA THR A 2 18.20 -16.81 22.52
C THR A 2 16.74 -16.38 22.36
N ALA A 3 15.81 -17.17 22.90
CA ALA A 3 14.44 -16.71 23.11
C ALA A 3 14.46 -15.47 24.02
N ILE A 4 13.63 -14.49 23.71
CA ILE A 4 13.54 -13.23 24.43
C ILE A 4 12.27 -13.27 25.28
N ALA A 5 12.37 -12.89 26.56
CA ALA A 5 11.19 -12.75 27.41
C ALA A 5 10.33 -11.56 26.92
N LEU A 6 9.01 -11.65 27.03
CA LEU A 6 8.10 -10.63 26.50
C LEU A 6 8.33 -9.23 27.11
N ASP A 7 8.72 -9.18 28.37
CA ASP A 7 9.07 -7.95 29.09
C ASP A 7 10.38 -7.30 28.62
N GLN A 8 11.20 -8.01 27.85
CA GLN A 8 12.42 -7.50 27.22
C GLN A 8 12.22 -7.08 25.77
N PHE A 9 10.99 -7.14 25.24
CA PHE A 9 10.68 -6.79 23.85
C PHE A 9 11.23 -5.40 23.48
N ASP A 10 10.91 -4.37 24.25
CA ASP A 10 11.31 -2.99 23.92
C ASP A 10 12.83 -2.80 23.98
N ALA A 11 13.50 -3.46 24.93
CA ALA A 11 14.93 -3.36 25.11
C ALA A 11 15.73 -4.03 23.98
N VAL A 12 15.20 -5.11 23.40
CA VAL A 12 15.91 -5.92 22.41
C VAL A 12 15.45 -5.66 20.98
N LEU A 13 14.14 -5.51 20.76
CA LEU A 13 13.51 -5.40 19.44
C LEU A 13 12.82 -4.04 19.25
N GLY A 14 11.96 -3.62 20.16
CA GLY A 14 11.06 -2.49 19.96
C GLY A 14 11.76 -1.14 19.77
N SER A 15 12.71 -0.78 20.64
CA SER A 15 13.39 0.52 20.58
C SER A 15 14.63 0.54 19.67
N THR A 16 15.13 -0.64 19.28
CA THR A 16 16.41 -0.80 18.58
C THR A 16 16.24 -1.08 17.09
N SER A 17 15.03 -1.39 16.65
CA SER A 17 14.75 -1.89 15.30
C SER A 17 13.37 -1.51 14.79
N THR A 18 13.09 -1.83 13.53
CA THR A 18 11.81 -1.63 12.86
C THR A 18 11.25 -2.99 12.42
N GLU A 19 9.93 -3.17 12.47
CA GLU A 19 9.29 -4.32 11.82
C GLU A 19 9.38 -4.16 10.29
N ILE A 20 10.20 -4.96 9.62
CA ILE A 20 10.50 -4.87 8.18
C ILE A 20 9.77 -5.91 7.32
N SER A 21 8.99 -6.79 7.93
CA SER A 21 8.10 -7.73 7.22
C SER A 21 6.70 -7.17 6.95
N SER A 22 6.32 -6.08 7.61
CA SER A 22 4.95 -5.56 7.57
C SER A 22 4.51 -5.17 6.16
N VAL A 23 3.23 -5.43 5.83
CA VAL A 23 2.61 -4.91 4.60
C VAL A 23 2.69 -3.38 4.52
N ALA A 24 2.70 -2.69 5.66
CA ALA A 24 2.82 -1.23 5.73
C ALA A 24 4.17 -0.70 5.22
N LEU A 25 5.18 -1.57 5.11
CA LEU A 25 6.50 -1.25 4.55
C LEU A 25 6.71 -1.91 3.17
N GLY A 26 5.68 -2.51 2.57
CA GLY A 26 5.77 -3.22 1.29
C GLY A 26 6.14 -4.71 1.41
N GLY A 27 6.13 -5.27 2.62
CA GLY A 27 6.37 -6.69 2.83
C GLY A 27 5.26 -7.53 2.21
N ARG A 28 5.62 -8.63 1.54
CA ARG A 28 4.65 -9.46 0.80
C ARG A 28 5.02 -10.94 0.81
N ILE A 29 4.02 -11.80 0.77
CA ILE A 29 4.19 -13.24 0.56
C ILE A 29 4.47 -13.49 -0.91
N LEU A 30 5.46 -14.32 -1.21
CA LEU A 30 5.80 -14.74 -2.58
C LEU A 30 5.19 -16.10 -2.91
N SER A 31 5.32 -17.05 -1.98
CA SER A 31 4.83 -18.42 -2.17
C SER A 31 4.72 -19.14 -0.83
N THR A 32 3.98 -20.25 -0.82
CA THR A 32 3.67 -21.05 0.36
C THR A 32 3.34 -22.49 -0.04
N SER A 33 3.47 -23.43 0.89
CA SER A 33 3.09 -24.83 0.67
C SER A 33 1.58 -25.04 0.63
N ASP A 34 0.84 -24.39 1.53
CA ASP A 34 -0.61 -24.53 1.69
C ASP A 34 -1.19 -23.28 2.38
N GLU A 35 -2.47 -23.01 2.11
CA GLU A 35 -3.25 -21.92 2.74
C GLU A 35 -4.71 -22.35 2.91
N TRP A 36 -4.93 -23.61 3.27
CA TRP A 36 -6.27 -24.17 3.18
C TRP A 36 -7.28 -23.45 4.06
N PHE A 37 -6.99 -23.28 5.35
CA PHE A 37 -7.94 -22.70 6.31
C PHE A 37 -7.83 -21.18 6.41
N ALA A 38 -6.60 -20.64 6.35
CA ALA A 38 -6.39 -19.19 6.43
C ALA A 38 -5.13 -18.76 5.64
N PRO A 39 -5.15 -17.58 4.98
CA PRO A 39 -4.10 -17.17 4.06
C PRO A 39 -2.84 -16.67 4.77
N ALA A 40 -1.67 -17.00 4.22
CA ALA A 40 -0.36 -16.59 4.71
C ALA A 40 -0.16 -15.07 4.66
N SER A 41 -0.88 -14.35 3.79
CA SER A 41 -0.88 -12.88 3.77
C SER A 41 -1.31 -12.26 5.11
N SER A 42 -2.10 -12.97 5.92
CA SER A 42 -2.49 -12.52 7.26
C SER A 42 -1.31 -12.39 8.23
N LEU A 43 -0.21 -13.10 8.00
CA LEU A 43 0.98 -13.04 8.84
C LEU A 43 1.57 -11.63 8.93
N LEU A 44 1.43 -10.84 7.86
CA LEU A 44 2.10 -9.56 7.67
C LEU A 44 1.26 -8.34 8.04
N LYS A 45 0.01 -8.56 8.50
CA LYS A 45 -0.91 -7.49 8.90
C LYS A 45 -0.37 -6.73 10.12
N VAL A 46 -0.57 -5.41 10.10
CA VAL A 46 -0.06 -4.48 11.12
C VAL A 46 -0.63 -4.77 12.52
N GLY A 47 -1.95 -4.89 12.61
CA GLY A 47 -2.65 -5.04 13.89
C GLY A 47 -2.56 -6.45 14.48
N PRO A 48 -2.81 -6.61 15.79
CA PRO A 48 -2.97 -7.93 16.39
C PRO A 48 -4.10 -8.71 15.73
N ALA A 49 -4.04 -10.04 15.75
CA ALA A 49 -5.10 -10.89 15.22
C ALA A 49 -6.35 -10.82 16.11
N PRO A 50 -7.49 -10.30 15.61
CA PRO A 50 -8.75 -10.33 16.34
C PRO A 50 -9.23 -11.78 16.50
N SER A 51 -9.94 -12.04 17.59
CA SER A 51 -10.58 -13.34 17.79
C SER A 51 -11.79 -13.47 16.88
N LEU A 52 -11.82 -14.52 16.08
CA LEU A 52 -12.95 -14.89 15.22
C LEU A 52 -13.74 -16.09 15.79
N LYS A 53 -13.63 -16.32 17.10
CA LYS A 53 -14.25 -17.46 17.77
C LYS A 53 -15.76 -17.53 17.50
N GLY A 54 -16.21 -18.68 17.00
CA GLY A 54 -17.61 -18.93 16.68
C GLY A 54 -18.02 -18.56 15.25
N THR A 55 -17.09 -18.04 14.43
CA THR A 55 -17.30 -17.83 12.99
C THR A 55 -16.76 -19.01 12.20
N PHE A 56 -17.48 -19.40 11.16
CA PHE A 56 -17.16 -20.57 10.33
C PHE A 56 -17.35 -20.23 8.85
N GLY A 57 -16.39 -20.64 8.03
CA GLY A 57 -16.50 -20.64 6.59
C GLY A 57 -16.65 -22.06 6.02
N PRO A 58 -16.71 -22.21 4.69
CA PRO A 58 -16.89 -23.50 4.03
C PRO A 58 -15.83 -24.56 4.37
N LYS A 59 -14.64 -24.11 4.80
CA LYS A 59 -13.50 -24.98 5.12
C LYS A 59 -13.33 -25.26 6.61
N GLY A 60 -14.03 -24.56 7.51
CA GLY A 60 -13.87 -24.72 8.96
C GLY A 60 -14.04 -23.44 9.75
N ALA A 61 -13.57 -23.42 11.00
CA ALA A 61 -13.52 -22.20 11.81
C ALA A 61 -12.60 -21.17 11.14
N LEU A 62 -12.97 -19.90 11.18
CA LEU A 62 -12.14 -18.83 10.61
C LEU A 62 -11.12 -18.34 11.64
N PHE A 63 -9.92 -18.01 11.15
CA PHE A 63 -8.85 -17.41 11.93
C PHE A 63 -8.24 -16.23 11.16
N ASP A 64 -7.81 -15.19 11.88
CA ASP A 64 -6.96 -14.16 11.29
C ASP A 64 -5.49 -14.54 11.48
N GLY A 65 -5.00 -15.38 10.56
CA GLY A 65 -3.65 -15.93 10.55
C GLY A 65 -3.40 -16.75 9.29
N TRP A 66 -2.29 -17.46 9.26
CA TRP A 66 -1.99 -18.53 8.31
C TRP A 66 -2.34 -19.86 8.97
N GLU A 67 -3.11 -20.72 8.30
CA GLU A 67 -3.42 -22.06 8.80
C GLU A 67 -3.52 -23.07 7.65
N THR A 68 -2.81 -24.19 7.80
CA THR A 68 -2.64 -25.22 6.77
C THR A 68 -3.42 -26.50 7.06
N ARG A 69 -3.54 -27.38 6.05
CA ARG A 69 -4.16 -28.71 6.22
C ARG A 69 -3.42 -29.56 7.23
N ARG A 70 -4.20 -30.32 7.99
CA ARG A 70 -3.69 -31.29 8.97
C ARG A 70 -2.96 -32.45 8.32
N HIS A 71 -2.03 -33.03 9.08
CA HIS A 71 -1.33 -34.28 8.77
C HIS A 71 -0.30 -34.14 7.64
N ASN A 72 0.36 -32.99 7.55
CA ASN A 72 1.57 -32.87 6.76
C ASN A 72 2.64 -33.80 7.38
N PRO A 73 3.26 -34.71 6.61
CA PRO A 73 4.26 -35.63 7.16
C PRO A 73 5.61 -34.97 7.46
N THR A 74 5.84 -33.75 6.97
CA THR A 74 7.14 -33.05 7.10
C THR A 74 6.98 -31.69 7.77
N TYR A 75 6.57 -30.66 7.00
CA TYR A 75 6.47 -29.27 7.41
C TYR A 75 5.74 -28.47 6.33
N ASP A 76 5.09 -27.40 6.74
CA ASP A 76 4.62 -26.32 5.88
C ASP A 76 5.61 -25.17 5.85
N TRP A 77 5.58 -24.38 4.78
CA TRP A 77 6.52 -23.28 4.59
C TRP A 77 5.87 -22.09 3.89
N VAL A 78 6.38 -20.90 4.19
CA VAL A 78 6.03 -19.67 3.51
C VAL A 78 7.29 -18.86 3.22
N ILE A 79 7.39 -18.29 2.02
CA ILE A 79 8.46 -17.40 1.58
C ILE A 79 7.87 -15.99 1.46
N LEU A 80 8.55 -15.01 2.05
CA LEU A 80 8.18 -13.61 2.00
C LEU A 80 9.35 -12.72 1.60
N ARG A 81 9.03 -11.65 0.88
CA ARG A 81 9.92 -10.54 0.60
C ARG A 81 9.75 -9.47 1.68
N LEU A 82 10.86 -9.07 2.31
CA LEU A 82 10.86 -7.95 3.26
C LEU A 82 10.54 -6.65 2.53
N GLY A 83 9.87 -5.72 3.21
CA GLY A 83 9.41 -4.47 2.61
C GLY A 83 10.53 -3.59 2.03
N PRO A 84 11.61 -3.32 2.77
CA PRO A 84 12.73 -2.55 2.24
C PRO A 84 13.40 -3.23 1.05
N ASN A 85 13.49 -2.52 -0.07
CA ASN A 85 14.15 -3.02 -1.30
C ASN A 85 15.63 -3.39 -1.03
N ALA A 86 16.36 -2.56 -0.28
CA ALA A 86 17.74 -2.82 0.10
C ALA A 86 17.90 -3.97 1.14
N GLY A 87 16.80 -4.55 1.62
CA GLY A 87 16.80 -5.54 2.70
C GLY A 87 17.02 -4.90 4.07
N GLY A 88 17.32 -5.74 5.07
CA GLY A 88 17.58 -5.29 6.43
C GLY A 88 18.58 -6.16 7.16
N ARG A 89 19.28 -5.56 8.14
CA ARG A 89 20.07 -6.31 9.12
C ARG A 89 19.13 -6.81 10.21
N LEU A 90 18.98 -8.12 10.29
CA LEU A 90 18.00 -8.76 11.15
C LEU A 90 18.45 -8.72 12.61
N ILE A 91 17.58 -8.26 13.50
CA ILE A 91 17.78 -8.27 14.95
C ILE A 91 17.05 -9.46 15.57
N GLY A 92 15.81 -9.71 15.14
CA GLY A 92 15.01 -10.79 15.69
C GLY A 92 13.64 -10.94 15.06
N PHE A 93 12.81 -11.75 15.69
CA PHE A 93 11.51 -12.19 15.18
C PHE A 93 10.47 -12.26 16.29
N ASP A 94 9.21 -12.13 15.92
CA ASP A 94 8.05 -12.42 16.76
C ASP A 94 7.09 -13.34 16.00
N VAL A 95 6.92 -14.56 16.51
CA VAL A 95 5.95 -15.54 16.03
C VAL A 95 4.78 -15.55 16.99
N ASP A 96 3.67 -14.98 16.55
CA ASP A 96 2.46 -14.86 17.35
C ASP A 96 1.47 -15.95 16.95
N THR A 97 1.10 -16.79 17.90
CA THR A 97 0.12 -17.87 17.71
C THR A 97 -1.26 -17.50 18.25
N ALA A 98 -1.52 -16.21 18.53
CA ALA A 98 -2.77 -15.72 19.08
C ALA A 98 -4.03 -16.35 18.44
N ASN A 99 -4.96 -16.76 19.29
CA ASN A 99 -6.22 -17.43 18.92
C ASN A 99 -6.08 -18.90 18.45
N PHE A 100 -4.89 -19.39 18.09
CA PHE A 100 -4.64 -20.81 17.87
C PHE A 100 -4.34 -21.50 19.21
N ASN A 101 -5.15 -22.48 19.58
CA ASN A 101 -5.06 -23.13 20.90
C ASN A 101 -5.46 -24.61 20.80
N GLY A 102 -4.46 -25.46 20.61
CA GLY A 102 -4.56 -26.87 20.23
C GLY A 102 -4.33 -27.11 18.72
N ASN A 103 -4.23 -26.06 17.91
CA ASN A 103 -3.94 -26.10 16.47
C ASN A 103 -2.87 -25.08 16.04
N GLU A 104 -2.14 -24.50 16.99
CA GLU A 104 -0.98 -23.66 16.71
C GLU A 104 0.14 -24.46 16.04
N ALA A 105 1.06 -23.75 15.38
CA ALA A 105 2.35 -24.31 14.98
C ALA A 105 3.06 -24.95 16.19
N PRO A 106 3.37 -26.27 16.17
CA PRO A 106 4.07 -26.91 17.29
C PRO A 106 5.53 -26.47 17.38
N GLU A 107 6.23 -26.44 16.23
CA GLU A 107 7.60 -25.96 16.12
C GLU A 107 7.75 -25.09 14.86
N ILE A 108 8.74 -24.20 14.87
CA ILE A 108 9.09 -23.36 13.73
C ILE A 108 10.60 -23.37 13.48
N SER A 109 11.01 -23.06 12.25
CA SER A 109 12.36 -22.60 11.93
C SER A 109 12.31 -21.45 10.94
N ILE A 110 13.28 -20.55 11.00
CA ILE A 110 13.33 -19.35 10.14
C ILE A 110 14.65 -19.34 9.39
N HIS A 111 14.55 -19.11 8.10
CA HIS A 111 15.67 -19.01 7.18
C HIS A 111 15.64 -17.64 6.50
N ALA A 112 16.82 -17.12 6.17
CA ALA A 112 16.97 -15.84 5.52
C ALA A 112 17.91 -15.96 4.32
N LEU A 113 17.63 -15.17 3.29
CA LEU A 113 18.40 -15.12 2.06
C LEU A 113 18.49 -13.67 1.57
N ALA A 114 19.58 -13.37 0.88
CA ALA A 114 19.77 -12.09 0.20
C ALA A 114 19.83 -12.35 -1.30
N LEU A 115 19.08 -11.55 -2.06
CA LEU A 115 19.18 -11.42 -3.50
C LEU A 115 19.65 -10.02 -3.84
N THR A 116 20.46 -9.89 -4.89
CA THR A 116 20.69 -8.60 -5.55
C THR A 116 19.44 -8.19 -6.34
N GLN A 117 19.38 -6.91 -6.75
CA GLN A 117 18.27 -6.41 -7.55
C GLN A 117 18.19 -7.12 -8.91
N GLU A 118 19.34 -7.45 -9.52
CA GLU A 118 19.40 -8.18 -10.78
C GLU A 118 18.92 -9.62 -10.61
N GLU A 119 19.29 -10.28 -9.50
CA GLU A 119 18.79 -11.62 -9.20
C GLU A 119 17.27 -11.60 -8.98
N GLU A 120 16.77 -10.67 -8.17
CA GLU A 120 15.34 -10.51 -7.90
C GLU A 120 14.53 -10.25 -9.18
N ALA A 121 15.04 -9.41 -10.08
CA ALA A 121 14.42 -9.14 -11.38
C ALA A 121 14.40 -10.36 -12.33
N SER A 122 15.32 -11.30 -12.17
CA SER A 122 15.44 -12.48 -13.04
C SER A 122 14.57 -13.66 -12.62
N ILE A 123 14.10 -13.68 -11.38
CA ILE A 123 13.30 -14.80 -10.83
C ILE A 123 11.78 -14.59 -10.92
N ASP A 124 11.28 -13.43 -11.38
CA ASP A 124 9.84 -13.11 -11.49
C ASP A 124 9.01 -13.52 -10.25
N ASN A 125 9.50 -13.15 -9.06
CA ASN A 125 8.96 -13.56 -7.74
C ASN A 125 8.98 -15.08 -7.43
N GLY A 126 9.56 -15.91 -8.28
CA GLY A 126 9.73 -17.35 -8.11
C GLY A 126 11.01 -17.74 -7.37
N LEU A 127 11.07 -17.52 -6.06
CA LEU A 127 12.15 -18.04 -5.21
C LEU A 127 11.80 -19.46 -4.73
N ALA A 128 12.64 -20.43 -5.05
CA ALA A 128 12.41 -21.82 -4.69
C ALA A 128 12.60 -22.08 -3.18
N GLU A 129 11.74 -22.92 -2.60
CA GLU A 129 11.84 -23.36 -1.21
C GLU A 129 13.19 -24.03 -0.93
N ASN A 130 13.67 -24.86 -1.86
CA ASN A 130 14.89 -25.63 -1.73
C ASN A 130 16.15 -24.92 -2.28
N ASP A 131 16.12 -23.59 -2.45
CA ASP A 131 17.31 -22.82 -2.85
C ASP A 131 18.45 -23.03 -1.82
N GLU A 132 19.64 -23.40 -2.31
CA GLU A 132 20.78 -23.73 -1.46
C GLU A 132 21.33 -22.52 -0.67
N ARG A 133 20.97 -21.29 -1.07
CA ARG A 133 21.40 -20.05 -0.40
C ARG A 133 20.62 -19.75 0.88
N TRP A 134 19.54 -20.47 1.18
CA TRP A 134 18.78 -20.27 2.41
C TRP A 134 19.63 -20.54 3.66
N GLU A 135 19.88 -19.51 4.45
CA GLU A 135 20.62 -19.64 5.71
C GLU A 135 19.65 -19.75 6.89
N CYS A 136 19.78 -20.80 7.71
CA CYS A 136 19.02 -20.89 8.95
C CYS A 136 19.44 -19.77 9.92
N VAL A 137 18.49 -18.94 10.33
CA VAL A 137 18.68 -17.82 11.27
C VAL A 137 17.98 -18.06 12.61
N VAL A 138 16.98 -18.93 12.64
CA VAL A 138 16.34 -19.48 13.85
C VAL A 138 16.19 -20.99 13.63
N PRO A 139 16.90 -21.85 14.38
CA PRO A 139 16.75 -23.31 14.26
C PRO A 139 15.37 -23.76 14.73
N VAL A 140 15.06 -25.04 14.50
CA VAL A 140 13.81 -25.66 14.97
C VAL A 140 13.61 -25.37 16.45
N THR A 141 12.51 -24.71 16.77
CA THR A 141 12.20 -24.21 18.12
C THR A 141 10.71 -24.38 18.39
N PRO A 142 10.32 -24.84 19.59
CA PRO A 142 8.91 -25.02 19.93
C PRO A 142 8.17 -23.70 20.09
N CYS A 143 6.90 -23.73 19.70
CA CYS A 143 5.90 -22.72 20.00
C CYS A 143 4.83 -23.33 20.92
N GLY A 144 4.13 -22.48 21.65
CA GLY A 144 3.00 -22.83 22.51
C GLY A 144 1.72 -22.12 22.08
N PRO A 145 0.57 -22.50 22.65
CA PRO A 145 -0.74 -22.03 22.21
C PRO A 145 -0.98 -20.56 22.56
N SER A 146 -1.59 -19.84 21.62
CA SER A 146 -2.19 -18.52 21.80
C SER A 146 -1.28 -17.50 22.50
N GLN A 147 0.00 -17.47 22.13
CA GLN A 147 0.99 -16.58 22.71
C GLN A 147 2.04 -16.10 21.70
N ARG A 148 2.77 -15.05 22.07
CA ARG A 148 3.91 -14.51 21.32
C ARG A 148 5.21 -15.24 21.68
N HIS A 149 6.05 -15.44 20.68
CA HIS A 149 7.37 -16.05 20.81
C HIS A 149 8.42 -15.14 20.18
N LEU A 150 9.32 -14.61 21.00
CA LEU A 150 10.32 -13.67 20.56
C LEU A 150 11.68 -14.35 20.42
N PHE A 151 12.36 -14.11 19.31
CA PHE A 151 13.65 -14.73 19.01
C PHE A 151 14.68 -13.69 18.58
N THR A 152 15.93 -13.85 19.01
CA THR A 152 17.07 -13.15 18.41
C THR A 152 17.60 -13.92 17.20
N VAL A 153 18.22 -13.22 16.25
CA VAL A 153 18.97 -13.86 15.17
C VAL A 153 20.14 -14.71 15.69
N ALA A 154 20.43 -15.83 15.02
CA ALA A 154 21.59 -16.66 15.32
C ALA A 154 22.92 -15.88 15.26
N GLN A 155 23.87 -16.25 16.13
CA GLN A 155 25.16 -15.57 16.24
C GLN A 155 25.91 -15.56 14.90
N GLY A 156 26.48 -14.41 14.54
CA GLY A 156 27.21 -14.23 13.27
C GLY A 156 26.32 -14.05 12.03
N LYS A 157 24.98 -14.01 12.20
CA LYS A 157 24.04 -13.74 11.10
C LYS A 157 23.47 -12.32 11.12
N GLY A 158 23.46 -11.65 12.28
CA GLY A 158 22.84 -10.33 12.44
C GLY A 158 23.50 -9.18 11.68
N ASP A 159 24.78 -9.33 11.29
CA ASP A 159 25.51 -8.29 10.54
C ASP A 159 25.24 -8.35 9.03
N LYS A 160 24.65 -9.44 8.54
CA LYS A 160 24.30 -9.61 7.13
C LYS A 160 23.01 -8.87 6.80
N ILE A 161 22.92 -8.39 5.57
CA ILE A 161 21.69 -7.84 5.01
C ILE A 161 20.94 -9.00 4.34
N TYR A 162 19.65 -9.11 4.64
CA TYR A 162 18.76 -10.10 4.05
C TYR A 162 17.58 -9.38 3.38
N THR A 163 17.08 -9.95 2.29
CA THR A 163 15.93 -9.42 1.54
C THR A 163 14.71 -10.33 1.65
N HIS A 164 14.91 -11.64 1.84
CA HIS A 164 13.85 -12.64 1.89
C HIS A 164 13.92 -13.46 3.16
N ILE A 165 12.76 -13.90 3.63
CA ILE A 165 12.61 -14.82 4.76
C ILE A 165 11.78 -16.02 4.32
N LYS A 166 12.18 -17.20 4.79
CA LYS A 166 11.39 -18.43 4.72
C LYS A 166 11.09 -18.89 6.14
N LEU A 167 9.81 -19.03 6.44
CA LEU A 167 9.32 -19.57 7.71
C LEU A 167 8.85 -21.00 7.47
N HIS A 168 9.33 -21.93 8.30
CA HIS A 168 8.82 -23.30 8.38
C HIS A 168 7.90 -23.42 9.60
N MET A 169 6.77 -24.10 9.41
CA MET A 169 5.83 -24.54 10.43
C MET A 169 5.84 -26.07 10.46
N ILE A 170 6.16 -26.66 11.60
CA ILE A 170 6.52 -28.09 11.69
C ILE A 170 5.55 -28.82 12.65
N PRO A 171 4.82 -29.85 12.18
CA PRO A 171 4.62 -30.22 10.78
C PRO A 171 3.56 -29.38 10.04
N ASP A 172 2.53 -28.93 10.76
CA ASP A 172 1.40 -28.14 10.27
C ASP A 172 0.72 -27.44 11.46
N GLY A 173 -0.20 -26.52 11.20
CA GLY A 173 -0.92 -25.79 12.25
C GLY A 173 -1.29 -24.38 11.82
N GLY A 174 -1.30 -23.45 12.79
CA GLY A 174 -1.60 -22.04 12.53
C GLY A 174 -0.70 -21.04 13.27
N ILE A 175 -0.46 -19.91 12.60
CA ILE A 175 0.32 -18.76 13.09
C ILE A 175 -0.47 -17.50 12.77
N ALA A 176 -0.71 -16.65 13.76
CA ALA A 176 -1.53 -15.46 13.63
C ALA A 176 -0.76 -14.29 12.98
N ARG A 177 0.46 -14.02 13.46
CA ARG A 177 1.34 -12.97 12.92
C ARG A 177 2.78 -13.45 12.89
N PHE A 178 3.53 -12.97 11.91
CA PHE A 178 4.97 -13.16 11.83
C PHE A 178 5.66 -11.83 11.56
N ARG A 179 6.41 -11.36 12.55
CA ARG A 179 7.13 -10.08 12.47
C ARG A 179 8.62 -10.30 12.41
N VAL A 180 9.27 -9.61 11.48
CA VAL A 180 10.72 -9.60 11.31
C VAL A 180 11.22 -8.22 11.71
N TYR A 181 12.07 -8.17 12.73
CA TYR A 181 12.62 -6.94 13.28
C TYR A 181 14.05 -6.74 12.79
N GLY A 182 14.33 -5.57 12.21
CA GLY A 182 15.64 -5.28 11.62
C GLY A 182 15.96 -3.79 11.55
N VAL A 183 17.23 -3.50 11.28
CA VAL A 183 17.71 -2.15 10.95
C VAL A 183 17.81 -2.04 9.44
N ILE A 184 17.10 -1.06 8.88
CA ILE A 184 17.13 -0.77 7.44
C ILE A 184 18.41 0.02 7.14
N PRO A 185 19.34 -0.50 6.32
CA PRO A 185 20.50 0.26 5.90
C PRO A 185 20.07 1.38 4.94
N PRO A 186 20.81 2.49 4.87
CA PRO A 186 20.61 3.47 3.83
C PRO A 186 20.78 2.83 2.44
N PRO A 187 19.86 3.08 1.50
CA PRO A 187 19.95 2.52 0.16
C PRO A 187 21.10 3.17 -0.61
N PRO A 188 21.69 2.46 -1.60
CA PRO A 188 22.68 3.03 -2.49
C PRO A 188 22.21 4.34 -3.14
N VAL A 189 23.16 5.21 -3.49
CA VAL A 189 22.86 6.48 -4.16
C VAL A 189 22.12 6.21 -5.46
N GLY A 190 20.97 6.89 -5.65
CA GLY A 190 20.09 6.72 -6.80
C GLY A 190 19.05 5.60 -6.65
N GLN A 191 19.03 4.89 -5.52
CA GLN A 191 18.10 3.79 -5.25
C GLN A 191 17.24 4.03 -3.99
N GLY A 192 17.26 5.25 -3.44
CA GLY A 192 16.40 5.59 -2.31
C GLY A 192 14.93 5.67 -2.69
N GLU A 193 14.07 5.36 -1.72
CA GLU A 193 12.63 5.54 -1.83
C GLU A 193 12.32 7.02 -2.05
N GLY A 194 11.68 7.33 -3.18
CA GLY A 194 11.38 8.70 -3.60
C GLY A 194 12.61 9.56 -3.92
N GLU A 195 13.77 8.95 -4.25
CA GLU A 195 14.98 9.70 -4.60
C GLU A 195 14.81 10.46 -5.93
N GLN A 196 14.97 11.78 -5.89
CA GLN A 196 15.01 12.59 -7.09
C GLN A 196 16.44 12.61 -7.63
N VAL A 197 16.69 11.84 -8.68
CA VAL A 197 18.01 11.70 -9.29
C VAL A 197 18.34 12.92 -10.14
N SER A 198 19.47 13.56 -9.85
CA SER A 198 20.00 14.66 -10.65
C SER A 198 20.69 14.12 -11.91
N ALA A 199 20.30 14.65 -13.06
CA ALA A 199 20.96 14.35 -14.33
C ALA A 199 22.39 14.92 -14.43
N GLU A 200 22.74 15.90 -13.60
CA GLU A 200 24.04 16.58 -13.64
C GLU A 200 25.08 15.88 -12.77
N ASN A 201 24.72 15.56 -11.52
CA ASN A 201 25.62 14.96 -10.56
C ASN A 201 24.83 14.24 -9.46
N SER A 202 25.11 12.96 -9.24
CA SER A 202 24.43 12.15 -8.22
C SER A 202 24.62 12.68 -6.79
N ALA A 203 25.64 13.50 -6.53
CA ALA A 203 25.80 14.22 -5.27
C ALA A 203 24.69 15.25 -4.98
N PHE A 204 23.94 15.65 -6.02
CA PHE A 204 22.82 16.58 -5.89
C PHE A 204 21.47 15.91 -5.75
N ASN A 205 21.42 14.57 -5.75
CA ASN A 205 20.19 13.82 -5.54
C ASN A 205 19.49 14.26 -4.26
N LEU A 206 18.19 14.49 -4.38
CA LEU A 206 17.35 14.88 -3.26
C LEU A 206 16.60 13.65 -2.73
N LEU A 207 16.63 13.44 -1.42
CA LEU A 207 16.05 12.28 -0.77
C LEU A 207 15.39 12.69 0.55
N ASP A 208 14.29 12.03 0.92
CA ASP A 208 13.81 12.07 2.31
C ASP A 208 14.74 11.22 3.20
N LEU A 209 15.62 11.90 3.93
CA LEU A 209 16.60 11.29 4.82
C LEU A 209 15.98 10.79 6.14
N ALA A 210 14.76 11.23 6.47
CA ALA A 210 14.02 10.77 7.64
C ALA A 210 13.19 9.51 7.36
N HIS A 211 12.90 9.21 6.09
CA HIS A 211 12.08 8.06 5.69
C HIS A 211 12.63 6.73 6.23
N CYS A 212 11.76 5.87 6.76
CA CYS A 212 12.20 4.59 7.33
C CYS A 212 12.85 3.67 6.27
N LEU A 213 12.30 3.63 5.05
CA LEU A 213 12.88 2.84 3.93
C LEU A 213 14.23 3.40 3.42
N ASN A 214 14.57 4.65 3.79
CA ASN A 214 15.87 5.26 3.51
C ASN A 214 16.85 5.13 4.69
N GLY A 215 16.52 4.31 5.69
CA GLY A 215 17.33 4.07 6.89
C GLY A 215 17.06 5.03 8.05
N GLY A 216 16.11 5.96 7.91
CA GLY A 216 15.69 6.85 8.99
C GLY A 216 15.05 6.08 10.14
N ARG A 217 15.28 6.55 11.37
CA ARG A 217 14.74 5.90 12.58
C ARG A 217 14.39 6.90 13.66
N VAL A 218 13.20 6.76 14.24
CA VAL A 218 12.85 7.47 15.48
C VAL A 218 13.61 6.84 16.64
N VAL A 219 14.47 7.62 17.29
CA VAL A 219 15.31 7.17 18.41
C VAL A 219 14.76 7.60 19.76
N PHE A 220 13.85 8.57 19.77
CA PHE A 220 13.20 9.05 20.98
C PHE A 220 11.83 9.65 20.67
N THR A 221 10.88 9.44 21.57
CA THR A 221 9.59 10.14 21.60
C THR A 221 9.20 10.31 23.06
N ASP A 222 8.78 11.50 23.45
CA ASP A 222 8.50 11.81 24.85
C ASP A 222 7.15 11.28 25.35
N ASP A 223 6.10 11.33 24.51
CA ASP A 223 4.78 10.79 24.81
C ASP A 223 4.17 10.06 23.60
N ASN A 224 3.70 8.84 23.81
CA ASN A 224 2.97 8.02 22.83
C ASN A 224 1.59 7.72 23.40
N HIS A 225 0.67 8.68 23.36
CA HIS A 225 -0.66 8.47 23.92
C HIS A 225 -1.52 7.58 23.01
N PHE A 226 -1.64 8.00 21.75
CA PHE A 226 -2.29 7.24 20.67
C PHE A 226 -1.37 7.23 19.46
N GLY A 227 -1.21 6.06 18.85
CA GLY A 227 -0.17 5.86 17.83
C GLY A 227 1.25 6.05 18.40
N ALA A 228 2.25 5.69 17.60
CA ALA A 228 3.65 5.73 18.02
C ALA A 228 4.42 6.81 17.26
N GLY A 229 5.39 7.45 17.91
CA GLY A 229 6.30 8.40 17.28
C GLY A 229 7.00 7.84 16.03
N SER A 230 7.29 6.54 16.01
CA SER A 230 7.84 5.82 14.85
C SER A 230 6.96 5.90 13.60
N ASN A 231 5.65 6.15 13.74
CA ASN A 231 4.72 6.20 12.61
C ASN A 231 4.95 7.41 11.70
N ILE A 232 5.57 8.48 12.20
CA ILE A 232 5.75 9.70 11.41
C ILE A 232 6.71 9.52 10.22
N ILE A 233 7.54 8.48 10.23
CA ILE A 233 8.50 8.21 9.15
C ILE A 233 8.08 7.06 8.21
N LEU A 234 6.89 6.48 8.42
CA LEU A 234 6.36 5.37 7.61
C LEU A 234 5.92 5.82 6.21
N PRO A 235 5.75 4.92 5.23
CA PRO A 235 5.25 5.26 3.91
C PRO A 235 3.83 5.89 3.90
N GLY A 236 3.50 6.50 2.76
CA GLY A 236 2.18 7.05 2.47
C GLY A 236 1.70 8.10 3.47
N ARG A 237 0.37 8.27 3.56
CA ARG A 237 -0.31 9.26 4.42
C ARG A 237 -1.24 8.66 5.48
N GLY A 238 -1.25 7.34 5.60
CA GLY A 238 -2.07 6.62 6.58
C GLY A 238 -3.58 6.64 6.28
N LYS A 239 -4.33 5.76 6.94
CA LYS A 239 -5.77 5.55 6.71
C LYS A 239 -6.69 6.24 7.73
N ASP A 240 -6.22 6.41 8.97
CA ASP A 240 -7.00 6.95 10.08
C ASP A 240 -6.06 7.59 11.10
N MET A 241 -6.51 8.07 12.27
CA MET A 241 -5.60 8.67 13.26
C MET A 241 -4.60 7.69 13.89
N GLY A 242 -4.92 6.39 13.96
CA GLY A 242 -4.19 5.38 14.71
C GLY A 242 -2.80 5.06 14.16
N ASP A 243 -2.56 5.36 12.89
CA ASP A 243 -1.26 5.20 12.22
C ASP A 243 -0.46 6.53 12.11
N GLY A 244 -0.76 7.51 12.98
CA GLY A 244 0.06 8.70 13.22
C GLY A 244 0.78 8.65 14.57
N TRP A 245 1.32 9.79 15.00
CA TRP A 245 1.80 10.02 16.37
C TRP A 245 0.90 11.06 17.05
N GLU A 246 0.28 10.70 18.17
CA GLU A 246 -0.58 11.58 18.97
C GLU A 246 -0.20 11.54 20.47
N THR A 247 -0.19 12.73 21.07
CA THR A 247 0.23 12.95 22.46
C THR A 247 -0.95 13.26 23.38
N ARG A 248 -0.74 13.16 24.70
CA ARG A 248 -1.78 13.57 25.65
C ARG A 248 -1.99 15.06 25.58
N ARG A 249 -3.26 15.45 25.64
CA ARG A 249 -3.64 16.86 25.73
C ARG A 249 -3.06 17.51 26.98
N SER A 250 -2.34 18.62 26.81
CA SER A 250 -1.74 19.38 27.90
C SER A 250 -2.55 20.62 28.28
N ARG A 251 -2.29 21.11 29.49
CA ARG A 251 -2.81 22.37 30.05
C ARG A 251 -1.68 23.26 30.57
N ALA A 252 -0.45 22.76 30.57
CA ALA A 252 0.70 23.48 31.10
C ALA A 252 1.13 24.58 30.12
N LYS A 253 1.41 25.77 30.66
CA LYS A 253 1.86 26.91 29.86
C LYS A 253 3.24 26.63 29.28
N GLY A 254 3.38 26.76 27.96
CA GLY A 254 4.66 26.52 27.27
C GLY A 254 5.00 25.04 27.08
N HIS A 255 4.05 24.13 27.32
CA HIS A 255 4.22 22.70 27.02
C HIS A 255 4.54 22.47 25.55
N PHE A 256 5.29 21.41 25.28
CA PHE A 256 5.56 20.88 23.95
C PHE A 256 5.86 19.39 24.07
N ASN A 257 5.60 18.65 22.99
CA ASN A 257 6.05 17.27 22.85
C ASN A 257 7.03 17.16 21.68
N TRP A 258 7.89 16.14 21.68
CA TRP A 258 8.94 16.02 20.67
C TRP A 258 9.35 14.60 20.34
N SER A 259 9.76 14.42 19.09
CA SER A 259 10.32 13.18 18.58
C SER A 259 11.67 13.47 17.91
N ILE A 260 12.65 12.60 18.14
CA ILE A 260 13.98 12.68 17.54
C ILE A 260 14.11 11.59 16.50
N VAL A 261 14.38 11.99 15.26
CA VAL A 261 14.69 11.10 14.15
C VAL A 261 16.18 11.13 13.89
N LYS A 262 16.83 9.98 13.98
CA LYS A 262 18.13 9.76 13.36
C LYS A 262 17.92 9.60 11.86
N LEU A 263 18.60 10.42 11.07
CA LEU A 263 18.58 10.30 9.61
C LEU A 263 19.30 9.02 9.17
N GLY A 264 18.88 8.47 8.03
CA GLY A 264 19.52 7.28 7.45
C GLY A 264 21.02 7.50 7.25
N GLU A 265 21.37 8.65 6.68
CA GLU A 265 22.74 9.13 6.55
C GLU A 265 22.83 10.61 6.93
N PRO A 266 24.03 11.09 7.31
CA PRO A 266 24.27 12.52 7.46
C PRO A 266 23.94 13.28 6.17
N GLY A 267 23.32 14.45 6.28
CA GLY A 267 22.90 15.21 5.10
C GLY A 267 22.76 16.70 5.30
N PHE A 268 22.78 17.41 4.17
CA PHE A 268 22.47 18.83 4.07
C PHE A 268 21.00 18.99 3.73
N LEU A 269 20.25 19.64 4.61
CA LEU A 269 18.80 19.60 4.64
C LEU A 269 18.21 20.79 3.88
N SER A 270 17.21 20.54 3.03
CA SER A 270 16.62 21.56 2.15
C SER A 270 15.26 22.02 2.65
N TYR A 271 14.33 21.09 2.86
CA TYR A 271 13.00 21.39 3.38
C TYR A 271 12.46 20.21 4.19
N ALA A 272 11.44 20.47 5.01
CA ALA A 272 10.70 19.44 5.72
C ALA A 272 9.22 19.46 5.31
N GLU A 273 8.60 18.28 5.35
CA GLU A 273 7.15 18.12 5.28
C GLU A 273 6.61 17.76 6.67
N VAL A 274 5.56 18.44 7.12
CA VAL A 274 4.78 18.04 8.29
C VAL A 274 3.35 17.80 7.85
N ASP A 275 2.94 16.53 7.79
CA ASP A 275 1.58 16.14 7.43
C ASP A 275 0.73 15.94 8.67
N THR A 276 -0.48 16.48 8.63
CA THR A 276 -1.49 16.41 9.70
C THR A 276 -2.75 15.66 9.25
N ALA A 277 -2.66 14.84 8.20
CA ALA A 277 -3.79 14.03 7.73
C ALA A 277 -4.47 13.29 8.90
N HIS A 278 -5.80 13.23 8.85
CA HIS A 278 -6.69 12.65 9.88
C HIS A 278 -6.75 13.40 11.22
N PHE A 279 -5.81 14.30 11.52
CA PHE A 279 -5.85 15.16 12.69
C PHE A 279 -6.57 16.48 12.37
N LEU A 280 -7.91 16.45 12.43
CA LEU A 280 -8.75 17.59 12.04
C LEU A 280 -9.05 18.57 13.17
N GLY A 281 -9.19 18.07 14.40
CA GLY A 281 -9.47 18.87 15.60
C GLY A 281 -8.37 18.84 16.65
N ASN A 282 -7.40 17.95 16.50
CA ASN A 282 -6.32 17.65 17.44
C ASN A 282 -4.94 17.69 16.77
N PHE A 283 -4.79 18.41 15.66
CA PHE A 283 -3.46 18.76 15.12
C PHE A 283 -2.76 19.76 16.07
N PRO A 284 -1.42 19.80 16.10
CA PRO A 284 -0.70 20.81 16.87
C PRO A 284 -0.98 22.21 16.36
N GLU A 285 -0.98 23.19 17.25
CA GLU A 285 -1.12 24.60 16.84
C GLU A 285 0.08 25.06 16.02
N SER A 286 1.28 24.59 16.37
CA SER A 286 2.51 24.89 15.66
C SER A 286 3.57 23.81 15.84
N THR A 287 4.58 23.86 14.97
CA THR A 287 5.75 22.98 14.98
C THR A 287 7.05 23.78 15.03
N GLU A 288 8.11 23.19 15.59
CA GLU A 288 9.49 23.68 15.55
C GLU A 288 10.39 22.50 15.13
N ILE A 289 11.39 22.75 14.29
CA ILE A 289 12.35 21.73 13.84
C ILE A 289 13.77 22.15 14.18
N LEU A 290 14.54 21.25 14.79
CA LEU A 290 15.95 21.44 15.10
C LEU A 290 16.79 20.32 14.49
N GLY A 291 18.05 20.62 14.15
CA GLY A 291 19.03 19.65 13.66
C GLY A 291 20.25 19.57 14.57
N THR A 292 20.89 18.40 14.64
CA THR A 292 22.20 18.25 15.29
C THR A 292 23.13 17.29 14.53
N VAL A 293 24.43 17.47 14.73
CA VAL A 293 25.49 16.56 14.27
C VAL A 293 26.00 15.81 15.48
N HIS A 294 25.82 14.49 15.49
CA HIS A 294 26.16 13.64 16.61
C HIS A 294 26.41 12.20 16.16
N ASP A 295 27.45 11.57 16.70
CA ASP A 295 27.88 10.20 16.32
C ASP A 295 27.05 9.09 17.00
N SER A 296 25.92 9.43 17.62
CA SER A 296 25.11 8.44 18.35
C SER A 296 24.31 7.62 17.35
N ALA A 297 24.29 6.30 17.54
CA ALA A 297 23.33 5.46 16.83
C ALA A 297 21.90 5.64 17.36
N THR A 298 21.75 6.14 18.59
CA THR A 298 20.46 6.23 19.30
C THR A 298 20.14 7.69 19.63
N VAL A 299 19.72 8.00 20.86
CA VAL A 299 19.46 9.36 21.28
C VAL A 299 20.79 10.12 21.36
N PRO A 300 20.89 11.35 20.82
CA PRO A 300 22.03 12.24 21.07
C PRO A 300 22.23 12.49 22.58
N SER A 301 23.47 12.73 23.02
CA SER A 301 23.73 13.04 24.44
C SER A 301 23.14 14.39 24.84
N ALA A 302 23.01 14.63 26.15
CA ALA A 302 22.36 15.83 26.68
C ALA A 302 23.07 17.15 26.32
N ASP A 303 24.37 17.09 25.97
CA ASP A 303 25.20 18.21 25.54
C ASP A 303 25.20 18.42 24.01
N ALA A 304 24.41 17.65 23.26
CA ALA A 304 24.24 17.82 21.82
C ALA A 304 23.80 19.27 21.49
N GLN A 305 24.49 19.88 20.54
CA GLN A 305 24.20 21.24 20.10
C GLN A 305 23.12 21.21 19.01
N TRP A 306 21.96 21.80 19.30
CA TRP A 306 20.82 21.84 18.39
C TRP A 306 20.77 23.19 17.66
N VAL A 307 20.69 23.14 16.33
CA VAL A 307 20.50 24.29 15.44
C VAL A 307 19.02 24.36 15.09
N THR A 308 18.38 25.51 15.28
CA THR A 308 16.99 25.72 14.84
C THR A 308 16.94 25.78 13.31
N LEU A 309 16.29 24.81 12.69
CA LEU A 309 16.11 24.73 11.23
C LEU A 309 14.77 25.30 10.78
N LEU A 310 13.73 25.17 11.61
CA LEU A 310 12.44 25.82 11.44
C LEU A 310 12.03 26.42 12.78
N PRO A 311 11.96 27.76 12.92
CA PRO A 311 11.40 28.37 14.12
C PRO A 311 9.92 28.01 14.26
N ARG A 312 9.36 28.21 15.45
CA ARG A 312 7.95 27.90 15.75
C ARG A 312 6.99 28.48 14.70
N THR A 313 6.36 27.60 13.94
CA THR A 313 5.52 27.93 12.77
C THR A 313 4.16 27.24 12.85
N LYS A 314 3.09 27.93 12.48
CA LYS A 314 1.73 27.41 12.58
C LYS A 314 1.47 26.24 11.63
N LEU A 315 0.61 25.32 12.09
CA LEU A 315 0.05 24.26 11.28
C LEU A 315 -1.47 24.48 11.09
N GLY A 316 -2.04 23.75 10.14
CA GLY A 316 -3.47 23.63 9.88
C GLY A 316 -3.92 22.16 9.89
N PRO A 317 -5.25 21.92 9.88
CA PRO A 317 -5.80 20.58 9.97
C PRO A 317 -5.69 19.79 8.67
N GLY A 318 -5.40 18.49 8.78
CA GLY A 318 -5.61 17.52 7.70
C GLY A 318 -4.80 17.74 6.42
N ARG A 319 -3.68 18.47 6.48
CA ARG A 319 -2.94 18.91 5.30
C ARG A 319 -1.44 18.67 5.42
N ARG A 320 -0.76 18.69 4.27
CA ARG A 320 0.71 18.68 4.17
C ARG A 320 1.24 20.10 4.18
N HIS A 321 2.21 20.34 5.05
CA HIS A 321 2.90 21.61 5.18
C HIS A 321 4.35 21.46 4.74
N PHE A 322 4.83 22.34 3.87
CA PHE A 322 6.20 22.28 3.35
C PHE A 322 6.99 23.51 3.79
N PHE A 323 8.08 23.28 4.51
CA PHE A 323 8.86 24.35 5.12
C PHE A 323 10.32 24.34 4.68
N PRO A 324 10.88 25.48 4.20
CA PRO A 324 12.32 25.61 4.06
C PRO A 324 13.02 25.38 5.40
N LEU A 325 14.11 24.61 5.39
CA LEU A 325 14.98 24.45 6.56
C LEU A 325 16.09 25.49 6.49
N VAL A 326 15.93 26.55 7.27
CA VAL A 326 16.92 27.62 7.42
C VAL A 326 18.20 27.00 8.01
N ASP A 327 19.35 27.39 7.49
CA ASP A 327 20.66 26.85 7.88
C ASP A 327 20.80 25.32 7.70
N GLY A 328 19.92 24.67 6.93
CA GLY A 328 19.99 23.23 6.68
C GLY A 328 21.27 22.79 5.93
N ASN A 329 21.97 23.71 5.27
CA ASN A 329 23.28 23.49 4.65
C ASN A 329 24.48 23.85 5.55
N SER A 330 24.25 24.29 6.79
CA SER A 330 25.33 24.74 7.69
C SER A 330 26.21 23.61 8.21
N ALA A 331 25.67 22.39 8.27
CA ALA A 331 26.37 21.20 8.74
C ALA A 331 25.77 19.92 8.11
N PRO A 332 26.51 18.80 8.08
CA PRO A 332 25.97 17.50 7.68
C PRO A 332 25.16 16.89 8.83
N PHE A 333 23.93 17.37 9.00
CA PHE A 333 23.05 16.96 10.10
C PHE A 333 22.81 15.45 10.11
N THR A 334 22.78 14.88 11.31
CA THR A 334 22.64 13.43 11.55
C THR A 334 21.32 13.08 12.22
N HIS A 335 20.78 14.03 12.98
CA HIS A 335 19.53 13.88 13.71
C HIS A 335 18.71 15.15 13.55
N VAL A 336 17.40 14.98 13.54
CA VAL A 336 16.42 16.06 13.53
C VAL A 336 15.43 15.84 14.65
N MET A 337 15.01 16.92 15.29
CA MET A 337 13.97 16.93 16.31
C MET A 337 12.78 17.69 15.76
N VAL A 338 11.61 17.05 15.75
CA VAL A 338 10.34 17.71 15.49
C VAL A 338 9.61 17.91 16.82
N LYS A 339 9.20 19.16 17.07
CA LYS A 339 8.42 19.53 18.24
C LYS A 339 7.01 19.92 17.84
N MET A 340 6.03 19.51 18.63
CA MET A 340 4.66 19.96 18.54
C MET A 340 4.31 20.87 19.72
N HIS A 341 3.58 21.96 19.43
CA HIS A 341 3.15 22.91 20.43
C HIS A 341 1.62 23.09 20.42
N PRO A 342 0.96 23.07 21.60
CA PRO A 342 1.47 22.49 22.85
C PRO A 342 1.53 20.95 22.79
N ASP A 343 0.60 20.33 22.10
CA ASP A 343 0.36 18.90 21.97
C ASP A 343 -0.47 18.67 20.70
N GLY A 344 -0.79 17.41 20.37
CA GLY A 344 -1.63 17.07 19.22
C GLY A 344 -1.12 15.85 18.46
N GLY A 345 -1.47 15.77 17.17
CA GLY A 345 -1.12 14.66 16.29
C GLY A 345 -0.43 15.05 14.98
N ILE A 346 0.66 14.35 14.65
CA ILE A 346 1.37 14.44 13.37
C ILE A 346 1.23 13.10 12.65
N LYS A 347 0.87 13.15 11.37
CA LYS A 347 0.73 11.97 10.54
C LYS A 347 2.06 11.49 9.98
N ARG A 348 2.76 12.38 9.28
CA ARG A 348 4.09 12.12 8.70
C ARG A 348 5.01 13.31 8.89
N PHE A 349 6.30 13.00 8.92
CA PHE A 349 7.40 13.94 8.98
C PHE A 349 8.47 13.50 7.98
N ARG A 350 8.71 14.34 6.96
CA ARG A 350 9.71 14.12 5.91
C ARG A 350 10.79 15.18 6.03
N VAL A 351 12.04 14.81 5.78
CA VAL A 351 13.18 15.73 5.74
C VAL A 351 13.96 15.53 4.46
N HIS A 352 13.66 16.36 3.47
CA HIS A 352 14.30 16.30 2.17
C HIS A 352 15.63 17.02 2.19
N GLY A 353 16.68 16.32 1.76
CA GLY A 353 18.03 16.82 1.73
C GLY A 353 18.92 16.03 0.80
N ARG A 354 20.20 16.35 0.84
CA ARG A 354 21.24 15.68 0.06
C ARG A 354 22.18 14.93 1.00
N ARG A 355 22.56 13.72 0.63
CA ARG A 355 23.52 12.92 1.39
C ARG A 355 24.86 13.66 1.47
N ALA A 356 25.43 13.76 2.67
CA ALA A 356 26.69 14.48 2.87
C ALA A 356 27.87 13.76 2.22
N ASN A 357 27.89 12.42 2.26
CA ASN A 357 29.00 11.61 1.76
C ASN A 357 29.35 11.91 0.28
N PRO A 358 28.41 11.85 -0.69
CA PRO A 358 28.68 12.23 -2.07
C PRO A 358 29.20 13.67 -2.25
N ILE A 359 28.62 14.64 -1.52
CA ILE A 359 28.99 16.06 -1.61
C ILE A 359 30.43 16.27 -1.12
N LEU A 360 30.76 15.70 0.04
CA LEU A 360 32.09 15.81 0.65
C LEU A 360 33.15 15.09 -0.19
N ALA A 361 32.83 13.91 -0.73
CA ALA A 361 33.72 13.15 -1.61
C ALA A 361 34.02 13.93 -2.91
N ALA A 362 33.03 14.61 -3.46
CA ALA A 362 33.18 15.49 -4.63
C ALA A 362 33.81 16.85 -4.30
N LYS A 363 34.12 17.13 -3.02
CA LYS A 363 34.67 18.41 -2.53
C LYS A 363 33.83 19.63 -2.91
N ILE A 364 32.51 19.47 -2.94
CA ILE A 364 31.58 20.54 -3.28
C ILE A 364 31.28 21.37 -2.02
N PRO A 365 31.51 22.70 -2.02
CA PRO A 365 31.15 23.55 -0.89
C PRO A 365 29.63 23.52 -0.61
N PRO A 366 29.17 23.39 0.65
CA PRO A 366 27.74 23.42 0.97
C PRO A 366 27.04 24.71 0.53
N THR A 367 27.78 25.82 0.50
CA THR A 367 27.29 27.13 0.03
C THR A 367 27.04 27.20 -1.48
N SER A 368 27.56 26.25 -2.26
CA SER A 368 27.33 26.17 -3.71
C SER A 368 26.28 25.12 -4.09
N LEU A 369 25.59 24.51 -3.11
CA LEU A 369 24.54 23.55 -3.40
C LEU A 369 23.36 24.23 -4.11
N PRO A 370 22.80 23.62 -5.17
CA PRO A 370 21.71 24.24 -5.91
C PRO A 370 20.46 24.39 -5.04
N ALA A 371 19.74 25.50 -5.24
CA ALA A 371 18.46 25.73 -4.58
C ALA A 371 17.47 24.62 -4.94
N VAL A 372 16.62 24.24 -3.99
CA VAL A 372 15.57 23.23 -4.19
C VAL A 372 14.24 23.94 -4.21
N ALA A 373 13.41 23.65 -5.22
CA ALA A 373 12.04 24.13 -5.26
C ALA A 373 11.24 23.48 -4.13
N ILE A 374 10.62 24.31 -3.28
CA ILE A 374 9.82 23.83 -2.15
C ILE A 374 8.38 23.72 -2.63
N PRO A 375 7.72 22.56 -2.45
CA PRO A 375 6.30 22.44 -2.76
C PRO A 375 5.45 23.44 -1.98
N ALA A 376 4.30 23.82 -2.51
CA ALA A 376 3.32 24.58 -1.75
C ALA A 376 2.55 23.66 -0.79
N ASP A 377 2.02 24.21 0.30
CA ASP A 377 1.10 23.49 1.19
C ASP A 377 -0.09 22.91 0.39
N VAL A 378 -0.44 21.66 0.67
CA VAL A 378 -1.50 20.94 -0.05
C VAL A 378 -2.55 20.43 0.92
N GLN A 379 -3.80 20.81 0.68
CA GLN A 379 -4.97 20.21 1.32
C GLN A 379 -5.51 19.10 0.42
N ASP A 380 -4.94 17.91 0.54
CA ASP A 380 -5.47 16.75 -0.16
C ASP A 380 -6.79 16.28 0.46
N PRO A 381 -7.62 15.55 -0.31
CA PRO A 381 -8.62 14.67 0.28
C PRO A 381 -7.97 13.77 1.34
N LEU A 382 -8.69 13.52 2.44
CA LEU A 382 -8.23 12.53 3.41
C LEU A 382 -8.24 11.16 2.74
N PRO A 383 -7.17 10.36 2.89
CA PRO A 383 -7.19 8.97 2.45
C PRO A 383 -8.40 8.26 3.08
N SER A 384 -9.23 7.60 2.27
CA SER A 384 -10.33 6.76 2.78
C SER A 384 -9.76 5.53 3.47
N ALA A 385 -10.50 4.91 4.40
CA ALA A 385 -10.20 3.57 4.89
C ALA A 385 -10.21 2.50 3.77
N THR A 386 -10.78 2.82 2.60
CA THR A 386 -10.81 1.99 1.38
C THR A 386 -9.74 2.35 0.34
N SER A 387 -9.00 3.46 0.52
CA SER A 387 -7.84 3.75 -0.31
C SER A 387 -6.61 3.20 0.39
N ASP A 388 -5.94 2.20 -0.18
CA ASP A 388 -4.73 1.64 0.41
C ASP A 388 -3.71 2.77 0.69
N PRO A 389 -3.41 3.08 1.96
CA PRO A 389 -2.47 4.13 2.30
C PRO A 389 -1.00 3.75 2.00
N PHE A 390 -0.73 2.57 1.42
CA PHE A 390 0.60 2.02 1.18
C PHE A 390 0.93 1.73 -0.29
N ALA A 391 0.17 2.29 -1.24
CA ALA A 391 0.54 2.24 -2.67
C ALA A 391 2.01 2.68 -2.88
N PRO A 392 2.86 1.84 -3.50
CA PRO A 392 4.28 2.13 -3.66
C PRO A 392 4.51 3.39 -4.52
N VAL A 393 5.50 4.20 -4.15
CA VAL A 393 5.96 5.33 -4.97
C VAL A 393 6.76 4.73 -6.12
N SER A 394 6.14 4.62 -7.30
CA SER A 394 6.82 4.18 -8.51
C SER A 394 7.94 5.16 -8.87
N ALA A 395 9.18 4.77 -8.59
CA ALA A 395 10.38 5.43 -9.09
C ALA A 395 10.50 5.16 -10.60
N GLU A 396 10.39 6.20 -11.41
CA GLU A 396 10.87 6.15 -12.80
C GLU A 396 12.39 6.08 -12.82
N SER A 397 12.96 5.24 -13.69
CA SER A 397 14.27 5.54 -14.27
C SER A 397 14.29 5.19 -15.75
N SER A 398 14.60 6.23 -16.52
CA SER A 398 14.82 6.31 -17.96
C SER A 398 15.99 5.44 -18.47
N LEU A 399 15.91 4.99 -19.72
CA LEU A 399 16.90 5.26 -20.79
C LEU A 399 16.37 4.77 -22.16
N ALA A 400 16.47 5.64 -23.17
CA ALA A 400 15.83 5.56 -24.49
C ALA A 400 16.54 4.61 -25.50
N PRO A 401 15.99 4.43 -26.73
CA PRO A 401 16.45 5.32 -27.79
C PRO A 401 15.36 5.86 -28.71
N SER A 402 15.67 7.04 -29.25
CA SER A 402 14.94 7.79 -30.26
C SER A 402 14.55 6.98 -31.50
N SER A 403 13.29 7.08 -31.92
CA SER A 403 12.97 7.26 -33.34
C SER A 403 11.67 8.05 -33.52
N SER A 404 11.72 8.94 -34.50
CA SER A 404 10.78 10.01 -34.81
C SER A 404 9.51 9.52 -35.52
N SER A 405 8.33 9.97 -35.07
CA SER A 405 7.28 10.65 -35.88
C SER A 405 6.02 10.95 -35.03
N PRO A 406 5.24 12.01 -35.33
CA PRO A 406 4.16 12.50 -34.46
C PRO A 406 2.79 11.87 -34.77
N ALA A 407 1.90 11.93 -33.75
CA ALA A 407 0.42 11.80 -33.79
C ALA A 407 -0.22 10.45 -33.40
N THR A 408 -0.71 10.33 -32.16
CA THR A 408 -2.15 10.33 -31.77
C THR A 408 -2.29 9.99 -30.28
N THR A 409 -3.06 10.79 -29.54
CA THR A 409 -3.53 10.49 -28.18
C THR A 409 -4.42 9.25 -28.21
N SER A 410 -3.89 8.08 -27.87
CA SER A 410 -4.61 6.81 -27.99
C SER A 410 -5.46 6.52 -26.75
N THR A 411 -6.78 6.67 -26.87
CA THR A 411 -7.76 6.25 -25.86
C THR A 411 -7.60 4.76 -25.54
N GLY A 412 -7.40 4.42 -24.27
CA GLY A 412 -7.12 3.06 -23.82
C GLY A 412 -6.63 3.06 -22.38
N ILE A 413 -6.10 1.93 -21.93
CA ILE A 413 -5.58 1.78 -20.57
C ILE A 413 -4.11 1.36 -20.56
N VAL A 414 -3.47 1.53 -19.41
CA VAL A 414 -2.20 0.91 -19.07
C VAL A 414 -2.41 0.02 -17.85
N VAL A 415 -1.97 -1.23 -17.93
CA VAL A 415 -1.99 -2.21 -16.83
C VAL A 415 -0.65 -2.94 -16.83
N HIS A 416 0.02 -3.04 -15.68
CA HIS A 416 1.40 -3.55 -15.59
C HIS A 416 2.37 -2.95 -16.63
N GLY A 417 2.26 -1.63 -16.88
CA GLY A 417 3.09 -0.93 -17.87
C GLY A 417 2.78 -1.27 -19.34
N LYS A 418 1.81 -2.17 -19.61
CA LYS A 418 1.37 -2.55 -20.95
C LYS A 418 0.16 -1.71 -21.35
N PHE A 419 0.31 -0.97 -22.45
CA PHE A 419 -0.81 -0.25 -23.07
C PHE A 419 -1.76 -1.23 -23.78
N LEU A 420 -3.06 -1.09 -23.52
CA LEU A 420 -4.14 -1.78 -24.20
C LEU A 420 -5.09 -0.73 -24.81
N PRO A 421 -5.23 -0.68 -26.15
CA PRO A 421 -6.12 0.28 -26.78
C PRO A 421 -7.58 -0.09 -26.53
N ALA A 422 -8.44 0.93 -26.37
CA ALA A 422 -9.87 0.69 -26.30
C ALA A 422 -10.43 0.34 -27.69
N SER A 423 -11.26 -0.70 -27.74
CA SER A 423 -12.06 -1.05 -28.90
C SER A 423 -13.50 -0.54 -28.75
N PRO A 424 -14.27 -0.33 -29.83
CA PRO A 424 -15.69 0.01 -29.71
C PRO A 424 -16.48 -1.05 -28.93
N LEU A 425 -17.38 -0.63 -28.05
CA LEU A 425 -18.29 -1.54 -27.34
C LEU A 425 -19.38 -2.07 -28.28
N THR A 426 -19.38 -3.37 -28.55
CA THR A 426 -20.42 -4.07 -29.33
C THR A 426 -20.99 -5.26 -28.57
N THR A 427 -22.22 -5.69 -28.93
CA THR A 427 -22.86 -6.85 -28.30
C THR A 427 -21.98 -8.09 -28.37
N SER A 428 -21.38 -8.37 -29.53
CA SER A 428 -20.59 -9.58 -29.76
C SER A 428 -19.25 -9.56 -29.04
N ALA A 429 -18.57 -8.40 -29.00
CA ALA A 429 -17.27 -8.29 -28.35
C ALA A 429 -17.38 -8.33 -26.82
N PHE A 430 -18.50 -7.88 -26.25
CA PHE A 430 -18.72 -7.84 -24.81
C PHE A 430 -19.41 -9.09 -24.23
N ALA A 431 -19.97 -9.97 -25.08
CA ALA A 431 -20.83 -11.09 -24.68
C ALA A 431 -20.25 -12.01 -23.60
N SER A 432 -18.93 -12.21 -23.59
CA SER A 432 -18.24 -13.06 -22.60
C SER A 432 -18.12 -12.44 -21.22
N TYR A 433 -18.32 -11.13 -21.09
CA TYR A 433 -18.19 -10.37 -19.85
C TYR A 433 -19.55 -9.85 -19.36
N GLY A 434 -20.52 -9.73 -20.26
CA GLY A 434 -21.79 -9.12 -19.91
C GLY A 434 -22.72 -8.95 -21.11
N ALA A 435 -23.61 -7.99 -20.97
CA ALA A 435 -24.54 -7.57 -22.01
C ALA A 435 -24.45 -6.06 -22.25
N VAL A 436 -24.65 -5.67 -23.52
CA VAL A 436 -24.79 -4.26 -23.92
C VAL A 436 -26.27 -3.93 -24.03
N ILE A 437 -26.71 -2.95 -23.24
CA ILE A 437 -28.08 -2.48 -23.18
C ILE A 437 -28.18 -1.23 -24.06
N ASP A 438 -28.46 -1.48 -25.34
CA ASP A 438 -28.74 -0.47 -26.36
C ASP A 438 -29.67 -1.05 -27.45
N GLY A 439 -30.25 -0.16 -28.25
CA GLY A 439 -30.80 -0.52 -29.56
C GLY A 439 -29.69 -0.56 -30.62
N PRO A 440 -29.95 -1.15 -31.81
CA PRO A 440 -29.02 -1.09 -32.93
C PRO A 440 -28.65 0.35 -33.26
N SER A 441 -27.36 0.63 -33.37
CA SER A 441 -26.83 1.96 -33.63
C SER A 441 -25.62 1.90 -34.58
N THR A 442 -25.12 3.06 -35.01
CA THR A 442 -23.89 3.12 -35.80
C THR A 442 -22.67 2.61 -35.03
N HIS A 443 -22.72 2.66 -33.69
CA HIS A 443 -21.62 2.24 -32.81
C HIS A 443 -21.72 0.76 -32.40
N ASN A 444 -22.94 0.20 -32.42
CA ASN A 444 -23.22 -1.23 -32.19
C ASN A 444 -24.27 -1.72 -33.20
N PRO A 445 -23.85 -2.02 -34.45
CA PRO A 445 -24.76 -2.49 -35.50
C PRO A 445 -25.15 -3.95 -35.23
N ASP A 446 -26.28 -4.15 -34.55
CA ASP A 446 -26.80 -5.46 -34.18
C ASP A 446 -28.28 -5.57 -34.57
N ASP A 447 -28.53 -5.62 -35.87
CA ASP A 447 -29.89 -5.71 -36.44
C ASP A 447 -30.62 -7.01 -36.06
N ALA A 448 -29.92 -7.98 -35.46
CA ALA A 448 -30.48 -9.23 -34.99
C ALA A 448 -31.20 -9.09 -33.63
N LYS A 449 -31.05 -7.95 -32.92
CA LYS A 449 -31.71 -7.74 -31.63
C LYS A 449 -33.23 -7.85 -31.75
N PRO A 450 -33.87 -8.77 -31.01
CA PRO A 450 -35.31 -8.94 -31.09
C PRO A 450 -36.01 -7.70 -30.55
N PHE A 451 -36.95 -7.15 -31.32
CA PHE A 451 -37.78 -6.05 -30.89
C PHE A 451 -39.25 -6.29 -31.21
N LYS A 452 -40.11 -5.54 -30.51
CA LYS A 452 -41.53 -5.41 -30.85
C LYS A 452 -41.84 -3.97 -31.19
N ILE A 453 -42.65 -3.76 -32.23
CA ILE A 453 -43.29 -2.47 -32.44
C ILE A 453 -44.38 -2.31 -31.36
N VAL A 454 -44.24 -1.27 -30.56
CA VAL A 454 -45.15 -0.93 -29.46
C VAL A 454 -45.63 0.52 -29.64
N ASN A 455 -46.45 1.02 -28.70
CA ASN A 455 -46.98 2.39 -28.73
C ASN A 455 -47.68 2.73 -30.06
N GLN A 456 -48.57 1.85 -30.53
CA GLN A 456 -49.35 2.08 -31.76
C GLN A 456 -48.50 2.34 -33.02
N GLY A 457 -47.27 1.80 -33.07
CA GLY A 457 -46.38 1.97 -34.22
C GLY A 457 -45.25 2.97 -34.02
N THR A 458 -45.24 3.72 -32.90
CA THR A 458 -44.30 4.84 -32.72
C THR A 458 -43.03 4.48 -31.94
N ALA A 459 -42.89 3.25 -31.44
CA ALA A 459 -41.71 2.85 -30.68
C ALA A 459 -41.30 1.40 -30.96
N GLN A 460 -39.99 1.16 -30.89
CA GLN A 460 -39.40 -0.18 -30.87
C GLN A 460 -39.02 -0.53 -29.43
N LYS A 461 -39.59 -1.61 -28.89
CA LYS A 461 -39.18 -2.20 -27.62
C LYS A 461 -38.20 -3.33 -27.90
N PHE A 462 -36.92 -3.10 -27.70
CA PHE A 462 -35.90 -4.14 -27.72
C PHE A 462 -36.07 -5.05 -26.49
N LEU A 463 -36.09 -6.35 -26.72
CA LEU A 463 -36.54 -7.33 -25.74
C LEU A 463 -35.37 -7.99 -25.02
N ASN A 464 -35.47 -8.08 -23.69
CA ASN A 464 -34.59 -8.91 -22.85
C ASN A 464 -33.10 -8.65 -23.09
N LEU A 465 -32.69 -7.37 -23.15
CA LEU A 465 -31.32 -6.98 -23.43
C LEU A 465 -30.32 -7.41 -22.34
N ALA A 466 -30.79 -7.55 -21.10
CA ALA A 466 -30.03 -8.08 -19.98
C ALA A 466 -30.97 -8.71 -18.94
N GLU A 467 -30.51 -9.77 -18.27
CA GLU A 467 -31.23 -10.46 -17.19
C GLU A 467 -30.65 -10.05 -15.83
N ILE A 468 -31.48 -9.72 -14.84
CA ILE A 468 -31.00 -9.43 -13.49
C ILE A 468 -30.85 -10.76 -12.74
N VAL A 469 -29.63 -11.06 -12.29
CA VAL A 469 -29.31 -12.30 -11.57
C VAL A 469 -28.98 -11.98 -10.11
N ASN A 470 -29.55 -12.74 -9.18
CA ASN A 470 -29.26 -12.72 -7.75
C ASN A 470 -29.03 -14.16 -7.26
N ASN A 471 -27.76 -14.52 -7.09
CA ASN A 471 -27.28 -15.83 -6.66
C ASN A 471 -26.76 -15.82 -5.21
N TYR A 472 -27.11 -14.80 -4.41
CA TYR A 472 -26.69 -14.77 -3.01
C TYR A 472 -27.32 -15.93 -2.23
N PRO A 473 -26.65 -16.44 -1.19
CA PRO A 473 -27.29 -17.34 -0.24
C PRO A 473 -28.54 -16.69 0.35
N GLU A 474 -29.61 -17.46 0.55
CA GLU A 474 -30.88 -16.94 1.07
C GLU A 474 -30.71 -16.21 2.42
N GLN A 475 -29.77 -16.68 3.26
CA GLN A 475 -29.50 -16.06 4.56
C GLN A 475 -28.84 -14.68 4.46
N ALA A 476 -28.20 -14.37 3.32
CA ALA A 476 -27.64 -13.05 3.08
C ALA A 476 -28.74 -12.00 2.90
N GLY A 477 -29.98 -12.39 2.61
CA GLY A 477 -31.10 -11.43 2.49
C GLY A 477 -30.86 -10.35 1.44
N ALA A 478 -30.05 -10.64 0.40
CA ALA A 478 -29.66 -9.68 -0.60
C ALA A 478 -30.85 -9.24 -1.46
N ARG A 479 -30.96 -7.94 -1.72
CA ARG A 479 -32.07 -7.35 -2.48
C ARG A 479 -31.57 -6.49 -3.63
N THR A 480 -32.38 -6.35 -4.66
CA THR A 480 -32.08 -5.45 -5.79
C THR A 480 -32.16 -4.00 -5.33
N ASN A 481 -31.07 -3.27 -5.52
CA ASN A 481 -30.95 -1.84 -5.26
C ASN A 481 -30.72 -1.08 -6.58
N ILE A 482 -31.08 0.20 -6.57
CA ILE A 482 -30.74 1.15 -7.63
C ILE A 482 -30.01 2.32 -7.00
N HIS A 483 -28.76 2.51 -7.39
CA HIS A 483 -27.88 3.57 -6.90
C HIS A 483 -27.60 4.60 -7.98
N VAL A 484 -27.09 5.76 -7.58
CA VAL A 484 -26.52 6.75 -8.50
C VAL A 484 -25.07 6.97 -8.13
N TYR A 485 -24.17 6.72 -9.08
CA TYR A 485 -22.75 7.01 -8.96
C TYR A 485 -22.45 8.27 -9.77
N ARG A 486 -21.77 9.24 -9.16
CA ARG A 486 -21.28 10.44 -9.85
C ARG A 486 -19.79 10.29 -10.09
N CYS A 487 -19.39 10.11 -11.35
CA CYS A 487 -18.00 9.88 -11.73
C CYS A 487 -17.42 11.10 -12.44
N ASP A 488 -16.36 11.68 -11.88
CA ASP A 488 -15.58 12.71 -12.57
C ASP A 488 -14.85 12.12 -13.79
N PRO A 489 -14.65 12.90 -14.87
CA PRO A 489 -13.92 12.40 -16.03
C PRO A 489 -12.49 12.00 -15.71
N ALA A 490 -11.98 11.00 -16.42
CA ALA A 490 -10.58 10.60 -16.37
C ALA A 490 -9.66 11.80 -16.64
N ALA A 491 -8.87 12.19 -15.64
CA ALA A 491 -7.98 13.35 -15.74
C ALA A 491 -6.79 13.13 -16.70
N LYS A 492 -6.47 11.88 -17.02
CA LYS A 492 -5.35 11.49 -17.90
C LYS A 492 -5.75 10.31 -18.77
N MET A 493 -5.20 10.30 -19.99
CA MET A 493 -5.27 9.18 -20.92
C MET A 493 -3.88 8.87 -21.49
N PRO A 494 -3.53 7.58 -21.69
CA PRO A 494 -4.32 6.39 -21.35
C PRO A 494 -4.52 6.21 -19.84
N PHE A 495 -5.64 5.60 -19.44
CA PHE A 495 -6.02 5.47 -18.04
C PHE A 495 -5.22 4.32 -17.38
N GLU A 496 -4.60 4.56 -16.24
CA GLU A 496 -3.84 3.53 -15.53
C GLU A 496 -4.79 2.69 -14.66
N VAL A 497 -4.93 1.39 -14.99
CA VAL A 497 -5.75 0.42 -14.24
C VAL A 497 -4.85 -0.27 -13.23
N LYS A 498 -5.22 -0.19 -11.95
CA LYS A 498 -4.48 -0.78 -10.80
C LYS A 498 -5.31 -1.73 -9.96
N LEU A 499 -6.61 -1.77 -10.21
CA LEU A 499 -7.58 -2.50 -9.41
C LEU A 499 -8.65 -3.07 -10.33
N LEU A 500 -9.06 -4.30 -10.09
CA LEU A 500 -10.32 -4.84 -10.58
C LEU A 500 -11.15 -5.31 -9.39
N GLU A 501 -12.46 -5.10 -9.51
CA GLU A 501 -13.45 -5.55 -8.56
C GLU A 501 -14.40 -6.55 -9.24
N ARG A 502 -15.10 -7.38 -8.45
CA ARG A 502 -16.18 -8.22 -8.96
C ARG A 502 -17.31 -8.34 -7.95
N HIS A 503 -18.51 -8.51 -8.48
CA HIS A 503 -19.70 -8.90 -7.72
C HIS A 503 -20.01 -10.37 -7.99
N ARG A 504 -19.62 -11.26 -7.07
CA ARG A 504 -19.62 -12.73 -7.31
C ARG A 504 -21.01 -13.31 -7.56
N PHE A 505 -22.03 -12.76 -6.89
CA PHE A 505 -23.36 -13.36 -6.84
C PHE A 505 -24.41 -12.58 -7.63
N THR A 506 -24.07 -11.47 -8.28
CA THR A 506 -25.07 -10.64 -8.95
C THR A 506 -24.55 -10.06 -10.24
N THR A 507 -25.46 -9.83 -11.16
CA THR A 507 -25.21 -8.88 -12.25
C THR A 507 -25.12 -7.47 -11.70
N GLN A 508 -24.35 -6.62 -12.35
CA GLN A 508 -24.30 -5.19 -12.05
C GLN A 508 -24.42 -4.40 -13.35
N ALA A 509 -25.42 -3.53 -13.43
CA ALA A 509 -25.67 -2.69 -14.60
C ALA A 509 -25.28 -1.24 -14.33
N PHE A 510 -24.71 -0.57 -15.33
CA PHE A 510 -24.44 0.86 -15.32
C PHE A 510 -25.10 1.53 -16.53
N ILE A 511 -25.98 2.50 -16.25
CA ILE A 511 -26.72 3.26 -17.26
C ILE A 511 -26.31 4.74 -17.16
N PRO A 512 -25.65 5.31 -18.17
CA PRO A 512 -25.26 6.72 -18.15
C PRO A 512 -26.48 7.64 -18.14
N MET A 513 -26.50 8.59 -17.22
CA MET A 513 -27.51 9.63 -17.05
C MET A 513 -26.93 10.96 -17.53
N VAL A 514 -26.99 11.17 -18.84
CA VAL A 514 -26.43 12.37 -19.47
C VAL A 514 -27.47 13.48 -19.63
N SER A 515 -27.05 14.71 -19.34
CA SER A 515 -27.91 15.89 -19.54
C SER A 515 -28.02 16.20 -21.03
N VAL A 516 -29.17 16.74 -21.44
CA VAL A 516 -29.35 17.21 -22.83
C VAL A 516 -28.35 18.34 -23.10
N GLY A 517 -27.44 18.14 -24.05
CA GLY A 517 -26.35 19.07 -24.36
C GLY A 517 -25.19 19.06 -23.36
N GLY A 518 -25.10 18.04 -22.50
CA GLY A 518 -23.98 17.83 -21.60
C GLY A 518 -22.68 17.51 -22.34
N LYS A 519 -21.55 17.62 -21.64
CA LYS A 519 -20.19 17.42 -22.20
C LYS A 519 -19.57 16.06 -21.87
N GLN A 520 -20.41 15.07 -21.57
CA GLN A 520 -19.99 13.68 -21.37
C GLN A 520 -19.72 13.03 -22.74
N ASN A 521 -18.58 12.35 -22.87
CA ASN A 521 -18.10 11.76 -24.13
C ASN A 521 -18.08 10.22 -24.12
N GLY A 522 -18.76 9.60 -23.16
CA GLY A 522 -18.82 8.15 -22.98
C GLY A 522 -18.00 7.68 -21.78
N PHE A 523 -17.61 6.41 -21.77
CA PHE A 523 -16.85 5.80 -20.69
C PHE A 523 -16.02 4.62 -21.17
N LEU A 524 -14.92 4.33 -20.48
CA LEU A 524 -14.17 3.09 -20.69
C LEU A 524 -14.69 1.99 -19.78
N VAL A 525 -14.84 0.81 -20.36
CA VAL A 525 -15.24 -0.44 -19.71
C VAL A 525 -14.05 -1.37 -19.77
N VAL A 526 -13.48 -1.68 -18.61
CA VAL A 526 -12.36 -2.61 -18.46
C VAL A 526 -12.87 -3.85 -17.74
N VAL A 527 -12.63 -5.02 -18.33
CA VAL A 527 -13.15 -6.30 -17.83
C VAL A 527 -12.12 -7.41 -17.98
N ALA A 528 -12.17 -8.41 -17.09
CA ALA A 528 -11.43 -9.65 -17.21
C ALA A 528 -12.31 -10.83 -16.74
N GLN A 529 -12.08 -12.00 -17.31
CA GLN A 529 -12.68 -13.24 -16.83
C GLN A 529 -12.03 -13.69 -15.52
N ASN A 530 -12.72 -14.54 -14.78
CA ASN A 530 -12.16 -15.17 -13.60
C ASN A 530 -11.16 -16.26 -13.99
N GLY A 531 -9.95 -16.18 -13.44
CA GLY A 531 -8.90 -17.16 -13.58
C GLY A 531 -9.14 -18.42 -12.72
N GLN A 532 -8.32 -19.43 -12.95
CA GLN A 532 -8.39 -20.70 -12.20
C GLN A 532 -8.00 -20.56 -10.72
N ASP A 533 -7.28 -19.49 -10.38
CA ASP A 533 -6.85 -19.10 -9.04
C ASP A 533 -7.88 -18.20 -8.32
N ASP A 534 -9.06 -18.02 -8.91
CA ASP A 534 -10.12 -17.11 -8.43
C ASP A 534 -9.70 -15.63 -8.39
N ARG A 535 -8.75 -15.23 -9.24
CA ARG A 535 -8.29 -13.85 -9.48
C ARG A 535 -8.58 -13.44 -10.93
N PRO A 536 -8.45 -12.17 -11.33
CA PRO A 536 -8.63 -11.78 -12.74
C PRO A 536 -7.60 -12.44 -13.66
N ASP A 537 -8.06 -13.12 -14.72
CA ASP A 537 -7.18 -13.58 -15.80
C ASP A 537 -6.86 -12.42 -16.73
N LEU A 538 -5.69 -11.79 -16.51
CA LEU A 538 -5.27 -10.62 -17.27
C LEU A 538 -5.06 -10.89 -18.77
N ASN A 539 -4.96 -12.16 -19.20
CA ASN A 539 -4.92 -12.49 -20.63
C ASN A 539 -6.28 -12.32 -21.32
N THR A 540 -7.35 -12.24 -20.53
CA THR A 540 -8.72 -12.00 -20.99
C THR A 540 -9.16 -10.55 -20.80
N LEU A 541 -8.21 -9.61 -20.65
CA LEU A 541 -8.56 -8.20 -20.53
C LEU A 541 -9.26 -7.68 -21.78
N GLY A 542 -10.49 -7.23 -21.61
CA GLY A 542 -11.26 -6.46 -22.57
C GLY A 542 -11.28 -4.98 -22.19
N VAL A 543 -11.03 -4.12 -23.17
CA VAL A 543 -11.09 -2.66 -23.00
C VAL A 543 -12.01 -2.10 -24.08
N PHE A 544 -13.15 -1.58 -23.63
CA PHE A 544 -14.20 -1.10 -24.52
C PHE A 544 -14.50 0.37 -24.29
N LEU A 545 -14.65 1.11 -25.39
CA LEU A 545 -15.15 2.48 -25.41
C LEU A 545 -16.66 2.43 -25.62
N ALA A 546 -17.40 2.75 -24.57
CA ALA A 546 -18.84 2.88 -24.58
C ALA A 546 -19.24 4.34 -24.84
N THR A 547 -20.27 4.57 -25.66
CA THR A 547 -20.84 5.91 -25.84
C THR A 547 -21.80 6.25 -24.71
N THR A 548 -22.26 7.50 -24.66
CA THR A 548 -23.31 7.93 -23.71
C THR A 548 -24.69 7.34 -24.00
N GLU A 549 -24.86 6.68 -25.14
CA GLU A 549 -26.11 6.02 -25.56
C GLU A 549 -26.14 4.52 -25.20
N GLN A 550 -25.02 3.99 -24.68
CA GLN A 550 -24.85 2.59 -24.34
C GLN A 550 -24.82 2.41 -22.83
N ALA A 551 -25.59 1.45 -22.35
CA ALA A 551 -25.46 0.92 -21.01
C ALA A 551 -24.83 -0.47 -21.04
N ILE A 552 -24.22 -0.88 -19.93
CA ILE A 552 -23.64 -2.22 -19.79
C ILE A 552 -24.25 -2.94 -18.59
N GLN A 553 -24.18 -4.26 -18.63
CA GLN A 553 -24.37 -5.09 -17.45
C GLN A 553 -23.33 -6.19 -17.42
N TYR A 554 -22.58 -6.29 -16.33
CA TYR A 554 -21.63 -7.38 -16.10
C TYR A 554 -22.36 -8.66 -15.70
N HIS A 555 -21.83 -9.83 -16.11
CA HIS A 555 -22.24 -11.12 -15.56
C HIS A 555 -21.76 -11.27 -14.11
N PRO A 556 -22.42 -12.12 -13.28
CA PRO A 556 -21.91 -12.43 -11.95
C PRO A 556 -20.48 -12.96 -11.99
N GLY A 557 -19.62 -12.43 -11.13
CA GLY A 557 -18.23 -12.87 -10.97
C GLY A 557 -17.24 -12.36 -12.02
N ILE A 558 -17.65 -11.48 -12.94
CA ILE A 558 -16.73 -10.82 -13.87
C ILE A 558 -15.94 -9.72 -13.16
N TRP A 559 -14.63 -9.78 -13.33
CA TRP A 559 -13.73 -8.75 -12.86
C TRP A 559 -13.83 -7.53 -13.76
N HIS A 560 -13.90 -6.34 -13.18
CA HIS A 560 -14.01 -5.09 -13.92
C HIS A 560 -13.41 -3.92 -13.13
N HIS A 561 -13.03 -2.86 -13.83
CA HIS A 561 -12.62 -1.62 -13.15
C HIS A 561 -13.86 -0.76 -12.88
N PRO A 562 -13.92 0.00 -11.77
CA PRO A 562 -14.92 1.04 -11.55
C PRO A 562 -15.06 2.00 -12.75
N MET A 563 -16.20 2.66 -12.92
CA MET A 563 -16.49 3.41 -14.15
C MET A 563 -15.46 4.51 -14.45
N ILE A 564 -14.86 4.46 -15.64
CA ILE A 564 -13.93 5.49 -16.15
C ILE A 564 -14.72 6.42 -17.07
N ALA A 565 -15.29 7.49 -16.51
CA ALA A 565 -16.05 8.48 -17.29
C ALA A 565 -15.13 9.29 -18.22
N LEU A 566 -15.65 9.67 -19.38
CA LEU A 566 -14.95 10.50 -20.37
C LEU A 566 -15.73 11.78 -20.64
N GLY A 567 -15.01 12.86 -20.95
CA GLY A 567 -15.60 14.16 -21.28
C GLY A 567 -15.07 15.27 -20.39
N ASP A 568 -15.79 16.39 -20.36
CA ASP A 568 -15.42 17.59 -19.60
C ASP A 568 -16.28 17.80 -18.35
N GLU A 569 -17.29 16.95 -18.13
CA GLU A 569 -18.23 17.03 -17.01
C GLU A 569 -18.46 15.66 -16.40
N ALA A 570 -18.76 15.62 -15.10
CA ALA A 570 -19.08 14.40 -14.39
C ALA A 570 -20.25 13.66 -15.05
N THR A 571 -20.18 12.33 -15.08
CA THR A 571 -21.26 11.47 -15.56
C THR A 571 -21.92 10.80 -14.36
N ASP A 572 -23.23 10.99 -14.22
CA ASP A 572 -24.02 10.20 -13.30
C ASP A 572 -24.35 8.86 -13.97
N PHE A 573 -24.23 7.76 -13.23
CA PHE A 573 -24.64 6.43 -13.68
C PHE A 573 -25.70 5.89 -12.73
N ALA A 574 -26.86 5.50 -13.25
CA ALA A 574 -27.76 4.64 -12.51
C ALA A 574 -27.13 3.24 -12.47
N CYS A 575 -26.93 2.71 -11.27
CA CYS A 575 -26.38 1.38 -11.04
C CYS A 575 -27.47 0.45 -10.52
N ILE A 576 -27.61 -0.74 -11.09
CA ILE A 576 -28.56 -1.78 -10.62
C ILE A 576 -27.75 -2.99 -10.18
N VAL A 577 -27.87 -3.37 -8.91
CA VAL A 577 -27.08 -4.45 -8.28
C VAL A 577 -27.89 -5.09 -7.13
N ASN A 578 -27.59 -6.35 -6.79
CA ASN A 578 -28.12 -6.96 -5.56
C ASN A 578 -27.06 -6.92 -4.46
N GLU A 579 -27.41 -6.45 -3.27
CA GLU A 579 -26.48 -6.33 -2.13
C GLU A 579 -27.15 -6.78 -0.83
N SER A 580 -26.30 -7.15 0.13
CA SER A 580 -26.68 -7.66 1.43
C SER A 580 -26.32 -6.69 2.55
N ASP A 581 -27.33 -6.10 3.19
CA ASP A 581 -27.11 -5.35 4.45
C ASP A 581 -26.71 -6.28 5.63
N VAL A 582 -26.94 -7.59 5.47
CA VAL A 582 -26.73 -8.61 6.53
C VAL A 582 -25.32 -9.19 6.47
N GLN A 583 -24.78 -9.35 5.26
CA GLN A 583 -23.47 -9.92 4.93
C GLN A 583 -22.78 -9.08 3.85
N PRO A 584 -22.47 -7.80 4.13
CA PRO A 584 -21.91 -6.88 3.14
C PRO A 584 -20.55 -7.32 2.61
N GLU A 585 -19.85 -8.21 3.32
CA GLU A 585 -18.60 -8.83 2.85
C GLU A 585 -18.78 -9.72 1.61
N LEU A 586 -20.00 -10.14 1.28
CA LEU A 586 -20.29 -10.91 0.07
C LEU A 586 -20.53 -10.02 -1.15
N ASP A 587 -20.65 -8.71 -0.96
CA ASP A 587 -21.13 -7.81 -1.99
C ASP A 587 -20.07 -7.58 -3.07
N CYS A 588 -18.80 -7.40 -2.69
CA CYS A 588 -17.72 -7.09 -3.61
C CYS A 588 -16.39 -7.75 -3.20
N ASP A 589 -15.69 -8.35 -4.18
CA ASP A 589 -14.29 -8.74 -4.04
C ASP A 589 -13.42 -7.73 -4.82
N GLU A 590 -12.31 -7.28 -4.25
CA GLU A 590 -11.37 -6.35 -4.89
C GLU A 590 -9.95 -6.94 -4.94
N VAL A 591 -9.26 -6.75 -6.06
CA VAL A 591 -7.88 -7.23 -6.29
C VAL A 591 -7.07 -6.19 -7.05
N GLU A 592 -5.83 -5.93 -6.62
CA GLU A 592 -4.86 -5.13 -7.36
C GLU A 592 -4.30 -5.89 -8.57
N VAL A 593 -4.12 -5.18 -9.70
CA VAL A 593 -3.76 -5.74 -11.02
C VAL A 593 -2.76 -4.91 -11.82
#